data_AF-G5E748-F1
#
_entry.id   AF-G5E748-F1
#
_cell.length_a   1.000
_cell.length_b   1.000
_cell.length_c   1.000
_cell.angle_alpha   90.00
_cell.angle_beta   90.00
_cell.angle_gamma   90.00
#
_symmetry.space_group_name_H-M   'P 1'
#
loop_
_entity.id
_entity.type
_entity.pdbx_description
1 polymer ?
#
loop_
_entity_poly.entity_id
_entity_poly.type
_entity_poly.pdbx_seq_one_letter_code
_entity_poly.pdbx_strand_id
1 'polypeptide(L)'
;METERAQDGEEDGEQTERLLDLVAEAQSRRLEEQRATFCVPQIPPNRAPAPPRPLEDREQLYSTILSHQCQRMEAQRSEPPLPPGGQELLELLLRVQGGGRMEEQRSRPPTHTC
;
A
#
# COMPACT_ATOMS: atom_id res chain seq x y z
N MET A 1 -33.96 5.68 37.87
CA MET A 1 -34.35 6.02 36.48
C MET A 1 -33.06 6.16 35.67
N GLU A 2 -32.33 5.09 35.36
CA GLU A 2 -31.11 5.20 34.54
C GLU A 2 -30.89 3.89 33.77
N THR A 3 -31.69 3.66 32.73
CA THR A 3 -31.47 2.61 31.71
C THR A 3 -31.93 3.17 30.36
N GLU A 4 -31.27 4.20 29.88
CA GLU A 4 -31.61 4.83 28.59
C GLU A 4 -30.38 5.56 28.04
N ARG A 5 -29.31 4.83 27.69
CA ARG A 5 -28.12 5.42 27.02
C ARG A 5 -27.37 4.49 26.07
N ALA A 6 -27.94 3.34 25.72
CA ALA A 6 -27.32 2.39 24.80
C ALA A 6 -27.95 2.38 23.39
N GLN A 7 -29.10 3.03 23.18
CA GLN A 7 -29.86 2.93 21.92
C GLN A 7 -29.39 3.89 20.82
N ASP A 8 -28.80 5.04 21.18
CA ASP A 8 -28.37 6.06 20.22
C ASP A 8 -27.15 5.64 19.37
N GLY A 9 -26.28 4.78 19.92
CA GLY A 9 -25.06 4.33 19.22
C GLY A 9 -25.27 3.14 18.28
N GLU A 10 -26.36 2.39 18.44
CA GLU A 10 -26.68 1.22 17.62
C GLU A 10 -27.36 1.65 16.30
N GLU A 11 -28.25 2.64 16.35
CA GLU A 11 -28.89 3.27 15.18
C GLU A 11 -27.87 3.98 14.26
N ASP A 12 -26.87 4.67 14.83
CA ASP A 12 -25.78 5.30 14.06
C ASP A 12 -24.90 4.26 13.34
N GLY A 13 -24.65 3.13 14.01
CA GLY A 13 -24.00 1.96 13.41
C GLY A 13 -24.81 1.40 12.24
N GLU A 14 -26.11 1.18 12.43
CA GLU A 14 -26.99 0.68 11.36
C GLU A 14 -27.07 1.62 10.15
N GLN A 15 -27.11 2.94 10.38
CA GLN A 15 -27.10 3.92 9.30
C GLN A 15 -25.78 3.92 8.54
N THR A 16 -24.67 3.73 9.26
CA THR A 16 -23.34 3.61 8.66
C THR A 16 -23.22 2.35 7.81
N GLU A 17 -23.69 1.19 8.30
CA GLU A 17 -23.69 -0.06 7.53
C GLU A 17 -24.52 0.05 6.24
N ARG A 18 -25.70 0.68 6.31
CA ARG A 18 -26.54 0.93 5.11
C ARG A 18 -25.86 1.83 4.08
N LEU A 19 -25.10 2.83 4.53
CA LEU A 19 -24.30 3.68 3.65
C LEU A 19 -23.16 2.88 3.00
N LEU A 20 -22.46 2.06 3.78
CA LEU A 20 -21.37 1.23 3.28
C LEU A 20 -21.86 0.22 2.23
N ASP A 21 -23.02 -0.40 2.45
CA ASP A 21 -23.66 -1.29 1.47
C ASP A 21 -24.00 -0.56 0.17
N LEU A 22 -24.61 0.63 0.26
CA LEU A 22 -24.94 1.43 -0.92
C LEU A 22 -23.69 1.81 -1.72
N VAL A 23 -22.61 2.18 -1.02
CA VAL A 23 -21.31 2.50 -1.63
C VAL A 23 -20.71 1.24 -2.28
N ALA A 24 -20.75 0.09 -1.61
CA ALA A 24 -20.23 -1.16 -2.13
C ALA A 24 -20.98 -1.58 -3.41
N GLU A 25 -22.31 -1.45 -3.46
CA GLU A 25 -23.11 -1.72 -4.65
C GLU A 25 -22.79 -0.77 -5.80
N ALA A 26 -22.72 0.54 -5.52
CA ALA A 26 -22.42 1.55 -6.53
C ALA A 26 -21.01 1.36 -7.13
N GLN A 27 -20.03 1.05 -6.28
CA GLN A 27 -18.66 0.80 -6.70
C GLN A 27 -18.53 -0.51 -7.48
N SER A 28 -19.19 -1.59 -7.03
CA SER A 28 -19.18 -2.88 -7.72
C SER A 28 -19.75 -2.77 -9.13
N ARG A 29 -20.85 -2.05 -9.29
CA ARG A 29 -21.47 -1.81 -10.61
C ARG A 29 -20.54 -1.06 -11.56
N ARG A 30 -19.93 0.02 -11.08
CA ARG A 30 -18.96 0.80 -11.86
C ARG A 30 -17.76 -0.04 -12.29
N LEU A 31 -17.28 -0.92 -11.41
CA LEU A 31 -16.18 -1.83 -11.73
C LEU A 31 -16.59 -2.85 -12.78
N GLU A 32 -17.77 -3.46 -12.66
CA GLU A 32 -18.28 -4.42 -13.65
C GLU A 32 -18.45 -3.78 -15.04
N GLU A 33 -18.96 -2.55 -15.10
CA GLU A 33 -19.08 -1.77 -16.34
C GLU A 33 -17.71 -1.50 -17.01
N GLN A 34 -16.64 -1.41 -16.22
CA GLN A 34 -15.28 -1.23 -16.71
C GLN A 34 -14.52 -2.55 -16.95
N ARG A 35 -15.12 -3.72 -16.68
CA ARG A 35 -14.47 -4.99 -16.96
C ARG A 35 -14.37 -5.19 -18.47
N ALA A 36 -13.14 -5.35 -18.95
CA ALA A 36 -12.90 -5.76 -20.32
C ALA A 36 -13.49 -7.16 -20.55
N THR A 37 -14.41 -7.28 -21.49
CA THR A 37 -14.87 -8.59 -21.95
C THR A 37 -13.77 -9.18 -22.83
N PHE A 38 -13.01 -10.13 -22.29
CA PHE A 38 -12.02 -10.88 -23.07
C PHE A 38 -12.74 -11.92 -23.93
N CYS A 39 -13.22 -11.49 -25.09
CA CYS A 39 -13.57 -12.43 -26.15
C CYS A 39 -12.26 -13.11 -26.58
N VAL A 40 -12.16 -14.42 -26.35
CA VAL A 40 -11.10 -15.22 -26.96
C VAL A 40 -11.24 -15.05 -28.46
N PRO A 41 -10.25 -14.46 -29.16
CA PRO A 41 -10.32 -14.37 -30.60
C PRO A 41 -10.37 -15.82 -31.11
N GLN A 42 -11.43 -16.17 -31.83
CA GLN A 42 -11.40 -17.37 -32.67
C GLN A 42 -10.36 -17.09 -33.75
N ILE A 43 -9.09 -17.39 -33.45
CA ILE A 43 -7.98 -17.19 -34.36
C ILE A 43 -8.29 -18.10 -35.57
N PRO A 44 -8.58 -17.56 -36.76
CA PRO A 44 -8.64 -18.41 -37.94
C PRO A 44 -7.27 -19.06 -38.09
N PRO A 45 -7.18 -20.36 -38.44
CA PRO A 45 -5.93 -21.12 -38.47
C PRO A 45 -4.86 -20.57 -39.44
N ASN A 46 -5.15 -19.46 -40.14
CA ASN A 46 -4.33 -18.83 -41.15
C ASN A 46 -3.86 -17.41 -40.78
N ARG A 47 -3.84 -17.04 -39.49
CA ARG A 47 -3.09 -15.84 -39.07
C ARG A 47 -1.65 -16.23 -38.80
N ALA A 48 -0.75 -15.77 -39.66
CA ALA A 48 0.68 -15.79 -39.40
C ALA A 48 0.96 -15.23 -38.00
N PRO A 49 1.90 -15.79 -37.23
CA PRO A 49 2.29 -15.25 -35.94
C PRO A 49 2.60 -13.78 -36.09
N ALA A 50 1.99 -12.94 -35.25
CA ALA A 50 2.38 -11.54 -35.18
C ALA A 50 3.89 -11.50 -34.89
N PRO A 51 4.65 -10.61 -35.58
CA PRO A 51 6.07 -10.51 -35.33
C PRO A 51 6.31 -10.26 -33.83
N PRO A 52 7.33 -10.90 -33.24
CA PRO A 52 7.66 -10.70 -31.84
C PRO A 52 7.86 -9.21 -31.59
N ARG A 53 7.24 -8.68 -30.54
CA ARG A 53 7.41 -7.28 -30.17
C ARG A 53 8.89 -7.01 -29.88
N PRO A 54 9.43 -5.84 -30.27
CA PRO A 54 10.80 -5.46 -29.92
C PRO A 54 11.04 -5.57 -28.41
N LEU A 55 12.23 -6.00 -28.00
CA LEU A 55 12.58 -6.16 -26.59
C LEU A 55 12.48 -4.83 -25.83
N GLU A 56 12.83 -3.72 -26.49
CA GLU A 56 12.73 -2.36 -25.96
C GLU A 56 11.29 -2.01 -25.55
N ASP A 57 10.29 -2.47 -26.29
CA ASP A 57 8.87 -2.26 -25.99
C ASP A 57 8.48 -2.99 -24.68
N ARG A 58 9.09 -4.15 -24.43
CA ARG A 58 8.86 -4.93 -23.21
C ARG A 58 9.51 -4.30 -21.97
N GLU A 59 10.69 -3.74 -22.14
CA GLU A 59 11.41 -3.04 -21.06
C GLU A 59 10.73 -1.72 -20.70
N GLN A 60 10.24 -0.97 -21.70
CA GLN A 60 9.45 0.24 -21.48
C GLN A 60 8.15 -0.06 -20.73
N LEU A 61 7.42 -1.11 -21.11
CA LEU A 61 6.22 -1.54 -20.40
C LEU A 61 6.53 -1.94 -18.96
N TYR A 62 7.61 -2.70 -18.73
CA TYR A 62 8.03 -3.08 -17.38
C TYR A 62 8.37 -1.86 -16.52
N SER A 63 9.14 -0.92 -17.04
CA SER A 63 9.53 0.31 -16.34
C SER A 63 8.31 1.21 -16.04
N THR A 64 7.36 1.27 -16.98
CA THR A 64 6.11 2.03 -16.81
C THR A 64 5.25 1.41 -15.70
N ILE A 65 5.08 0.09 -15.71
CA ILE A 65 4.31 -0.62 -14.67
C ILE A 65 4.96 -0.43 -13.31
N LEU A 66 6.29 -0.63 -13.21
CA LEU A 66 7.00 -0.52 -11.95
C LEU A 66 6.92 0.90 -11.37
N SER A 67 7.15 1.92 -12.20
CA SER A 67 7.10 3.32 -11.75
C SER A 67 5.72 3.73 -11.23
N HIS A 68 4.65 3.36 -11.95
CA HIS A 68 3.29 3.66 -11.54
C HIS A 68 2.90 2.95 -10.23
N GLN A 69 3.31 1.69 -10.07
CA GLN A 69 3.00 0.91 -8.86
C GLN A 69 3.76 1.46 -7.64
N CYS A 70 5.03 1.82 -7.79
CA CYS A 70 5.79 2.51 -6.74
C CYS A 70 5.14 3.84 -6.35
N GLN A 71 4.72 4.64 -7.33
CA GLN A 71 4.09 5.94 -7.06
C GLN A 71 2.76 5.79 -6.29
N ARG A 72 1.94 4.79 -6.62
CA ARG A 72 0.70 4.53 -5.89
C ARG A 72 0.94 4.03 -4.47
N MET A 73 1.93 3.17 -4.27
CA MET A 73 2.33 2.71 -2.94
C MET A 73 2.81 3.89 -2.08
N GLU A 74 3.61 4.79 -2.66
CA GLU A 74 4.10 5.97 -1.94
C GLU A 74 2.95 6.95 -1.62
N ALA A 75 2.01 7.15 -2.55
CA ALA A 75 0.83 7.98 -2.32
C ALA A 75 -0.11 7.43 -1.23
N GLN A 76 -0.07 6.12 -0.97
CA GLN A 76 -0.82 5.45 0.10
C GLN A 76 -0.01 5.33 1.39
N ARG A 77 1.25 5.80 1.40
CA ARG A 77 2.10 5.75 2.57
C ARG A 77 1.72 6.91 3.49
N SER A 78 1.04 6.59 4.59
CA SER A 78 0.85 7.55 5.68
C SER A 78 1.96 7.38 6.70
N GLU A 79 2.53 8.49 7.16
CA GLU A 79 3.24 8.52 8.43
C GLU A 79 2.21 8.11 9.51
N PRO A 80 2.49 7.12 10.37
CA PRO A 80 1.60 6.82 11.48
C PRO A 80 1.42 8.09 12.32
N PRO A 81 0.20 8.46 12.74
CA PRO A 81 0.01 9.64 13.57
C PRO A 81 0.80 9.46 14.87
N LEU A 82 1.72 10.39 15.13
CA LEU A 82 2.49 10.35 16.37
C LEU A 82 1.59 10.78 17.53
N PRO A 83 1.67 10.11 18.70
CA PRO A 83 0.98 10.59 19.89
C PRO A 83 1.47 11.99 20.27
N PRO A 84 0.72 12.77 21.06
CA PRO A 84 1.20 14.04 21.60
C PRO A 84 2.55 13.84 22.32
N GLY A 85 3.60 14.59 21.92
CA GLY A 85 4.96 14.39 22.43
C GLY A 85 5.80 13.34 21.67
N GLY A 86 5.23 12.68 20.67
CA GLY A 86 5.87 11.59 19.94
C GLY A 86 7.03 12.05 19.05
N GLN A 87 6.97 13.26 18.50
CA GLN A 87 8.02 13.81 17.66
C GLN A 87 9.30 14.06 18.49
N GLU A 88 9.14 14.67 19.67
CA GLU A 88 10.22 14.94 20.61
C GLU A 88 10.81 13.64 21.17
N LEU A 89 9.97 12.63 21.42
CA LEU A 89 10.41 11.30 21.84
C LEU A 89 11.22 10.61 20.73
N LEU A 90 10.75 10.65 19.48
CA LEU A 90 11.45 10.08 18.32
C LEU A 90 12.81 10.76 18.11
N GLU A 91 12.85 12.09 18.14
CA GLU A 91 14.10 12.86 18.06
C GLU A 91 15.06 12.56 19.20
N LEU A 92 14.56 12.45 20.43
CA LEU A 92 15.35 12.06 21.58
C LEU A 92 15.90 10.63 21.41
N LEU A 93 15.08 9.69 20.94
CA LEU A 93 15.49 8.31 20.68
C LEU A 93 16.61 8.26 19.64
N LEU A 94 16.44 8.95 18.52
CA LEU A 94 17.43 9.02 17.45
C LEU A 94 18.73 9.66 17.93
N ARG A 95 18.66 10.70 18.77
CA ARG A 95 19.83 11.35 19.36
C ARG A 95 20.56 10.45 20.36
N VAL A 96 19.81 9.76 21.22
CA VAL A 96 20.37 8.87 22.27
C VAL A 96 20.91 7.56 21.67
N GLN A 97 20.28 7.06 20.61
CA GLN A 97 20.76 5.88 19.86
C GLN A 97 21.93 6.23 18.93
N GLY A 98 21.90 7.40 18.29
CA GLY A 98 22.96 7.92 17.42
C GLY A 98 24.17 8.50 18.16
N GLY A 99 24.04 8.74 19.48
CA GLY A 99 25.08 9.30 20.36
C GLY A 99 26.20 8.32 20.74
N GLY A 100 26.64 7.47 19.82
CA GLY A 100 27.89 6.69 19.98
C GLY A 100 27.80 5.41 20.82
N ARG A 101 26.69 5.16 21.54
CA ARG A 101 26.54 3.95 22.39
C ARG A 101 26.75 2.62 21.67
N MET A 102 26.39 2.55 20.40
CA MET A 102 26.63 1.37 19.57
C MET A 102 28.11 1.21 19.22
N GLU A 103 28.83 2.31 18.95
CA GLU A 103 30.27 2.31 18.68
C GLU A 103 31.07 2.00 19.96
N GLU A 104 30.60 2.47 21.11
CA GLU A 104 31.17 2.17 22.44
C GLU A 104 31.07 0.68 22.80
N GLN A 105 29.99 0.02 22.39
CA GLN A 105 29.79 -1.43 22.57
C GLN A 105 30.35 -2.27 21.42
N ARG A 106 30.95 -1.62 20.41
CA ARG A 106 31.52 -2.32 19.27
C ARG A 106 32.84 -2.96 19.70
N SER A 107 32.86 -4.29 19.79
CA SER A 107 34.09 -5.02 20.10
C SER A 107 35.12 -4.79 19.00
N ARG A 108 36.33 -4.37 19.39
CA ARG A 108 37.47 -4.37 18.46
C ARG A 108 37.95 -5.82 18.27
N PRO A 109 38.20 -6.26 17.03
CA PRO A 109 38.80 -7.57 16.81
C PRO A 109 40.16 -7.62 17.52
N PRO A 110 40.53 -8.76 18.12
CA PRO A 110 41.83 -8.90 18.77
C PRO A 110 42.93 -8.63 17.75
N THR A 111 43.84 -7.70 18.07
CA THR A 111 45.05 -7.49 17.27
C THR A 111 45.99 -8.64 17.57
N HIS A 112 46.09 -9.59 16.65
CA HIS A 112 47.12 -10.62 16.70
C HIS A 112 48.48 -9.95 16.49
N THR A 113 49.19 -9.66 17.57
CA THR A 113 50.63 -9.42 17.51
C THR A 113 51.32 -10.79 17.56
N CYS A 114 52.06 -11.08 16.50
CA CYS A 114 52.95 -12.23 16.35
C CYS A 114 53.97 -12.28 17.49
#